data_AF-A0AAQ0QEY5-F1
#
_entry.id   AF-A0AAQ0QEY5-F1
#
_cell.length_a   1.000
_cell.length_b   1.000
_cell.length_c   1.000
_cell.angle_alpha   90.00
_cell.angle_beta   90.00
_cell.angle_gamma   90.00
#
_symmetry.space_group_name_H-M   'P 1'
#
loop_
_entity.id
_entity.type
_entity.pdbx_description
1 polymer ?
#
loop_
_entity_poly.entity_id
_entity_poly.type
_entity_poly.pdbx_seq_one_letter_code
_entity_poly.pdbx_strand_id
1 'polypeptide(L)' 'MNNTLGLISAFLGGAIVGAGAALLFAPEKGSELRTRIADILRKKGIICSDSDVDALVDKLTKDLQAEVCD' A
#
# COMPACT_ATOMS: atom_id res chain seq x y z
N MET A 1 6.94 -44.59 -22.14
CA MET A 1 6.32 -43.69 -21.15
C MET A 1 7.38 -42.68 -20.71
N ASN A 2 7.42 -41.52 -21.37
CA ASN A 2 8.35 -40.40 -21.13
C ASN A 2 7.68 -39.26 -20.34
N ASN A 3 6.54 -39.57 -19.72
CA ASN A 3 5.60 -38.65 -19.10
C ASN A 3 6.26 -37.85 -17.94
N THR A 4 7.26 -38.43 -17.29
CA THR A 4 8.04 -37.78 -16.22
C THR A 4 8.88 -36.60 -16.75
N LEU A 5 9.47 -36.73 -17.95
CA LEU A 5 10.26 -35.66 -18.55
C LEU A 5 9.38 -34.47 -18.96
N GLY A 6 8.18 -34.74 -19.46
CA GLY A 6 7.18 -33.70 -19.77
C GLY A 6 6.64 -33.00 -18.53
N LEU A 7 6.49 -33.73 -17.42
CA LEU A 7 6.04 -33.14 -16.15
C LEU A 7 7.09 -32.22 -15.53
N ILE A 8 8.37 -32.63 -15.55
CA ILE A 8 9.48 -31.82 -15.04
C ILE A 8 9.67 -30.55 -15.90
N SER A 9 9.59 -30.66 -17.22
CA SER A 9 9.73 -29.50 -18.11
C SER A 9 8.56 -28.51 -17.96
N ALA A 10 7.34 -29.00 -17.81
CA ALA A 10 6.17 -28.16 -17.55
C ALA A 10 6.26 -27.44 -16.19
N PHE A 11 6.73 -28.12 -15.15
CA PHE A 11 6.95 -27.50 -13.83
C PHE A 11 8.05 -26.44 -13.89
N LEU A 12 9.18 -26.72 -14.55
CA LEU A 12 10.28 -25.77 -14.66
C LEU A 12 9.89 -24.53 -15.47
N GLY A 13 9.14 -24.71 -16.57
CA GLY A 13 8.58 -23.61 -17.34
C GLY A 13 7.59 -22.77 -16.54
N GLY A 14 6.68 -23.42 -15.82
CA GLY A 14 5.71 -22.74 -14.94
C GLY A 14 6.37 -22.00 -13.78
N ALA A 15 7.43 -22.56 -13.19
CA ALA A 15 8.17 -21.96 -12.09
C ALA A 15 8.91 -20.68 -12.53
N ILE A 16 9.52 -20.66 -13.71
CA ILE A 16 10.19 -19.47 -14.24
C ILE A 16 9.19 -18.35 -14.51
N VAL A 17 8.07 -18.66 -15.17
CA VAL A 17 7.01 -17.67 -15.44
C VAL A 17 6.36 -17.19 -14.14
N GLY A 18 6.11 -18.09 -13.20
CA GLY A 18 5.54 -17.78 -11.88
C GLY A 18 6.47 -16.92 -11.03
N ALA A 19 7.78 -17.22 -11.02
CA ALA A 19 8.78 -16.42 -10.30
C ALA A 19 8.97 -15.03 -10.95
N GLY A 20 8.99 -14.95 -12.29
CA GLY A 20 9.05 -13.68 -13.01
C GLY A 20 7.84 -12.80 -12.72
N ALA A 21 6.63 -13.36 -12.77
CA ALA A 21 5.41 -12.65 -12.40
C ALA A 21 5.44 -12.25 -10.91
N ALA A 22 5.82 -13.16 -10.02
CA ALA A 22 5.92 -12.87 -8.60
C ALA A 22 6.94 -11.78 -8.29
N LEU A 23 8.07 -11.67 -9.01
CA LEU A 23 9.03 -10.59 -8.83
C LEU A 23 8.54 -9.24 -9.37
N LEU A 24 7.82 -9.24 -10.50
CA LEU A 24 7.25 -8.00 -11.07
C LEU A 24 6.09 -7.46 -10.23
N PHE A 25 5.28 -8.37 -9.69
CA PHE A 25 4.12 -8.02 -8.85
C PHE A 25 4.43 -8.05 -7.37
N ALA A 26 5.59 -8.56 -6.93
CA ALA A 26 6.02 -8.49 -5.55
C ALA A 26 6.05 -7.01 -5.19
N PRO A 27 5.09 -6.55 -4.37
CA PRO A 27 5.20 -5.21 -3.85
C PRO A 27 6.46 -5.17 -3.01
N GLU A 28 7.10 -3.99 -2.92
CA GLU A 28 8.18 -3.80 -1.95
C GLU A 28 7.73 -4.31 -0.59
N LYS A 29 8.67 -4.88 0.19
CA LYS A 29 8.37 -5.40 1.52
C LYS A 29 7.56 -4.36 2.28
N GLY A 30 6.42 -4.75 2.85
CA GLY A 30 5.49 -3.80 3.50
C GLY A 30 6.15 -2.93 4.59
N SER A 31 7.23 -3.43 5.21
CA SER A 31 8.08 -2.66 6.12
C SER A 31 8.73 -1.44 5.45
N GLU A 32 9.24 -1.61 4.23
CA GLU A 32 9.93 -0.59 3.45
C GLU A 32 8.94 0.42 2.86
N LEU A 33 7.78 -0.07 2.38
CA LEU A 33 6.68 0.79 1.97
C LEU A 33 6.14 1.65 3.12
N ARG A 34 6.00 1.12 4.34
CA ARG A 34 5.53 1.90 5.50
C ARG A 34 6.49 3.03 5.84
N THR A 35 7.80 2.75 5.85
CA THR A 35 8.83 3.76 6.08
C THR A 35 8.86 4.79 4.96
N ARG A 36 8.74 4.36 3.69
CA ARG A 36 8.71 5.25 2.52
C ARG A 36 7.47 6.14 2.50
N ILE A 37 6.31 5.64 2.91
CA ILE A 37 5.09 6.43 3.10
C ILE A 37 5.30 7.46 4.22
N ALA A 38 5.85 7.05 5.36
CA ALA A 38 6.14 7.95 6.48
C ALA A 38 7.12 9.07 6.08
N ASP A 39 8.15 8.75 5.30
CA ASP A 39 9.13 9.72 4.79
C ASP A 39 8.54 10.67 3.76
N ILE A 40 7.68 10.18 2.85
CA ILE A 40 6.97 11.02 1.87
C ILE A 40 5.99 11.97 2.59
N LEU A 41 5.29 11.50 3.62
CA LEU A 41 4.37 12.31 4.43
C LEU A 41 5.14 13.38 5.23
N ARG A 42 6.28 13.02 5.85
CA ARG A 42 7.18 13.98 6.53
C ARG A 42 7.76 15.03 5.57
N LYS A 43 8.18 14.63 4.37
CA LYS A 43 8.69 15.55 3.32
C LYS A 43 7.63 16.48 2.75
N LYS A 44 6.38 16.05 2.67
CA LYS A 44 5.25 16.87 2.22
C LYS A 44 4.70 17.81 3.29
N GLY A 45 5.31 17.85 4.49
CA GLY A 45 4.91 18.76 5.55
C GLY A 45 3.69 18.29 6.34
N ILE A 46 3.21 17.06 6.14
CA ILE A 46 2.30 16.40 7.08
C ILE A 46 3.17 15.83 8.19
N ILE A 47 3.82 16.75 8.91
CA ILE A 47 4.03 16.56 10.32
C ILE A 47 2.63 16.82 10.87
N CYS A 48 2.00 15.80 11.46
CA CYS A 48 0.90 16.04 12.38
C CYS A 48 1.47 16.88 13.53
N SER A 49 1.61 18.18 13.32
CA SER A 49 1.49 19.13 14.40
C SER A 49 0.03 19.03 14.78
N ASP A 50 -0.26 18.63 16.01
CA ASP A 50 -1.64 18.45 16.51
C ASP A 50 -2.55 19.67 16.18
N SER A 51 -1.94 20.84 15.97
CA SER A 51 -2.57 22.08 15.49
C SER A 51 -3.35 21.97 14.17
N ASP A 52 -2.91 21.17 13.19
CA ASP A 52 -3.58 21.10 11.88
C ASP A 52 -4.73 20.08 11.87
N VAL A 53 -4.62 19.04 12.72
CA VAL A 53 -5.70 18.08 12.96
C VAL A 53 -6.80 18.76 13.77
N ASP A 54 -6.45 19.54 14.79
CA ASP A 54 -7.39 20.33 15.57
C ASP A 54 -8.13 21.35 14.70
N ALA A 55 -7.44 22.05 13.79
CA ALA A 55 -8.08 22.99 12.86
C ALA A 55 -9.08 22.31 11.90
N LEU A 56 -8.83 21.04 11.53
CA LEU A 56 -9.72 20.27 10.65
C LEU A 56 -10.91 19.68 11.42
N VAL A 57 -10.70 19.27 12.67
CA VAL A 57 -11.75 18.83 13.60
C VAL A 57 -12.68 19.98 13.98
N ASP A 58 -12.13 21.19 14.17
CA ASP A 58 -12.92 22.40 14.43
C ASP A 58 -13.82 22.80 13.25
N LYS A 59 -13.31 22.66 12.01
CA LYS A 59 -14.12 22.87 10.81
C LYS A 59 -15.24 21.84 10.69
N LEU A 60 -14.94 20.57 10.93
CA LEU A 60 -15.93 19.50 10.85
C LEU A 60 -17.02 19.66 11.94
N THR A 61 -16.63 20.08 13.14
CA THR A 61 -17.56 20.32 14.26
C THR A 61 -18.47 21.52 13.99
N LYS A 62 -17.95 22.58 13.35
CA LYS A 62 -18.75 23.73 12.92
C LYS A 62 -19.77 23.38 11.85
N ASP A 63 -19.39 22.56 10.87
CA ASP A 63 -20.30 22.15 9.80
C ASP A 63 -21.41 21.23 10.35
N LEU A 64 -21.10 20.33 11.29
CA LEU A 64 -22.11 19.51 11.97
C LEU A 64 -23.06 20.33 12.85
N GLN A 65 -22.56 21.35 13.57
CA GLN A 65 -23.44 22.23 14.37
C GLN A 65 -24.31 23.15 13.51
N ALA A 66 -23.85 23.52 12.31
CA ALA A 66 -24.65 24.28 11.37
C ALA A 66 -25.80 23.46 10.78
N GLU A 67 -25.60 22.16 10.52
CA GLU A 67 -26.65 21.27 10.01
C GLU A 67 -27.63 20.78 11.10
N VAL A 68 -27.27 20.85 12.39
CA VAL A 68 -28.15 20.48 13.51
C VAL A 68 -29.07 21.64 13.96
N CYS A 69 -28.83 22.87 13.49
CA CYS A 69 -29.63 24.05 13.84
C CYS A 69 -30.61 24.52 12.75
N ASP A 70 -30.83 23.72 11.68
CA ASP A 70 -32.00 23.82 10.79
C ASP A 70 -32.91 22.60 11.03
#